data_AF-A0A0N1LDS4-F1
#
_entry.id   AF-A0A0N1LDS4-F1
#
_cell.length_a   1.000
_cell.length_b   1.000
_cell.length_c   1.000
_cell.angle_alpha   90.00
_cell.angle_beta   90.00
_cell.angle_gamma   90.00
#
_symmetry.space_group_name_H-M   'P 1'
#
loop_
_entity.id
_entity.type
_entity.pdbx_description
1 polymer ?
#
loop_
_entity_poly.entity_id
_entity_poly.type
_entity_poly.pdbx_seq_one_letter_code
_entity_poly.pdbx_strand_id
1 'polypeptide(L)' 'MYESEITQFIKKLRDERPGLEERQRQGRALLWDKDIDRDFARAAGDARVPQKAYVYGTNNDLADKK' A
#
# COMPACT_ATOMS: atom_id res chain seq x y z
N MET A 1 10.71 -3.54 35.79
CA MET A 1 10.33 -2.95 34.49
C MET A 1 9.01 -3.57 34.08
N TYR A 2 7.98 -2.78 33.77
CA TYR A 2 6.67 -3.30 33.39
C TYR A 2 6.66 -3.64 31.89
N GLU A 3 6.11 -4.79 31.54
CA GLU A 3 5.87 -5.21 30.16
C GLU A 3 4.36 -5.34 29.95
N SER A 4 3.83 -4.77 28.86
CA SER A 4 2.41 -4.82 28.57
C SER A 4 1.92 -6.25 28.35
N GLU A 5 0.68 -6.52 28.75
CA GLU A 5 0.02 -7.82 28.61
C GLU A 5 0.06 -8.33 27.15
N ILE A 6 -0.10 -7.41 26.19
CA ILE A 6 -0.04 -7.74 24.76
C ILE A 6 1.34 -8.26 24.36
N THR A 7 2.41 -7.65 24.88
CA THR A 7 3.77 -8.09 24.53
C THR A 7 4.04 -9.49 25.10
N GLN A 8 3.59 -9.74 26.33
CA GLN A 8 3.68 -11.07 26.94
C GLN A 8 2.87 -12.12 26.16
N PHE A 9 1.67 -11.75 25.69
CA PHE A 9 0.84 -12.61 24.84
C PHE A 9 1.54 -12.96 23.52
N ILE A 10 2.10 -11.96 22.83
CA ILE A 10 2.81 -12.19 21.54
C ILE A 10 4.02 -13.10 21.74
N LYS A 11 4.77 -12.92 22.83
CA LYS A 11 5.91 -13.80 23.17
C LYS A 11 5.45 -15.24 23.36
N LYS A 12 4.44 -15.48 24.20
CA LYS A 12 3.88 -16.84 24.41
C LYS A 12 3.39 -17.47 23.11
N LEU A 13 2.68 -16.70 22.28
CA LEU A 13 2.16 -17.19 21.00
C LEU A 13 3.29 -17.67 20.06
N ARG A 14 4.42 -16.96 20.03
CA ARG A 14 5.58 -17.35 19.22
C ARG A 14 6.24 -18.61 19.76
N ASP A 15 6.35 -18.74 21.08
CA ASP A 15 6.95 -19.91 21.74
C ASP A 15 6.09 -21.17 21.53
N GLU A 16 4.76 -21.04 21.62
CA GLU A 16 3.80 -22.13 21.38
C GLU A 16 3.74 -22.59 19.91
N ARG A 17 4.11 -21.70 18.96
CA ARG A 17 3.97 -21.96 17.51
C ARG A 17 5.29 -21.70 16.77
N PRO A 18 6.26 -22.62 16.86
CA PRO A 18 7.47 -22.54 16.04
C PRO A 18 7.09 -22.50 14.55
N GLY A 19 7.76 -21.63 13.78
CA GLY A 19 7.48 -21.41 12.36
C GLY A 19 6.26 -20.52 12.05
N LEU A 20 5.65 -19.87 13.06
CA LEU A 20 4.60 -18.87 12.83
C LEU A 20 5.09 -17.67 12.02
N GLU A 21 6.29 -17.15 12.31
CA GLU A 21 6.85 -15.99 11.61
C GLU A 21 7.13 -16.28 10.12
N GLU A 22 7.61 -17.48 9.81
CA GLU A 22 7.85 -17.90 8.44
C GLU A 22 6.53 -18.00 7.66
N ARG A 23 5.49 -18.59 8.26
CA ARG A 23 4.14 -18.61 7.66
C ARG A 23 3.56 -17.22 7.49
N GLN A 24 3.79 -16.30 8.44
CA GLN A 24 3.39 -14.90 8.28
C GLN A 24 4.13 -14.23 7.12
N ARG A 25 5.43 -14.49 6.96
CA ARG A 25 6.23 -13.97 5.84
C ARG A 25 5.68 -14.48 4.51
N GLN A 26 5.43 -15.79 4.40
CA GLN A 26 4.83 -16.41 3.22
C GLN A 26 3.44 -15.84 2.91
N GLY A 27 2.58 -15.71 3.93
CA GLY A 27 1.26 -15.11 3.79
C GLY A 27 1.30 -13.65 3.32
N ARG A 28 2.29 -12.86 3.79
CA ARG A 28 2.52 -11.50 3.27
C ARG A 28 3.02 -11.53 1.83
N ALA A 29 3.93 -12.43 1.47
CA ALA A 29 4.42 -12.53 0.10
C ALA A 29 3.29 -12.81 -0.91
N LEU A 30 2.31 -13.67 -0.56
CA LEU A 30 1.21 -14.04 -1.46
C LEU A 30 0.39 -12.85 -2.00
N LEU A 31 0.12 -11.84 -1.18
CA LEU A 31 -0.76 -10.72 -1.55
C LEU A 31 0.00 -9.48 -2.00
N TRP A 32 1.23 -9.33 -1.51
CA TRP A 32 2.01 -8.10 -1.63
C TRP A 32 3.16 -8.19 -2.63
N ASP A 33 3.64 -9.40 -2.96
CA ASP A 33 4.61 -9.58 -4.03
C ASP A 33 3.87 -9.51 -5.37
N LYS A 34 3.93 -8.34 -6.01
CA LYS A 34 3.30 -8.10 -7.32
C LYS A 34 4.39 -7.68 -8.28
N ASP A 35 4.52 -8.42 -9.37
CA ASP A 35 5.35 -7.99 -10.49
C ASP A 35 4.76 -6.72 -11.10
N ILE A 36 5.52 -5.64 -11.04
CA ILE A 36 5.16 -4.36 -11.66
C ILE A 36 5.86 -4.30 -13.01
N ASP A 37 5.08 -4.33 -14.08
CA ASP A 37 5.58 -3.99 -15.41
C ASP A 37 6.00 -2.52 -15.45
N ARG A 38 7.30 -2.28 -15.53
CA ARG A 38 7.91 -0.94 -15.49
C ARG A 38 7.67 -0.16 -16.77
N ASP A 39 7.53 -0.84 -17.91
CA ASP A 39 7.27 -0.21 -19.19
C ASP A 39 5.81 0.25 -19.25
N PHE A 40 4.89 -0.59 -18.78
CA PHE A 40 3.49 -0.19 -18.58
C PHE A 40 3.37 0.97 -17.58
N ALA A 41 4.06 0.90 -16.44
CA ALA A 41 4.02 1.96 -15.43
C ALA A 41 4.48 3.32 -15.99
N ARG A 42 5.50 3.32 -16.86
CA ARG A 42 5.94 4.53 -17.57
C ARG A 42 4.88 5.03 -18.54
N ALA A 43 4.37 4.15 -19.40
CA ALA A 43 3.35 4.51 -20.39
C ALA A 43 2.06 5.02 -19.73
N ALA A 44 1.65 4.45 -18.60
CA ALA A 44 0.50 4.91 -17.82
C ALA A 44 0.73 6.29 -17.18
N GLY A 45 1.97 6.59 -16.79
CA GLY A 45 2.38 7.92 -16.34
C GLY A 45 2.25 8.96 -17.47
N ASP A 46 2.76 8.62 -18.66
CA ASP A 46 2.72 9.50 -19.83
C ASP A 46 1.30 9.70 -20.37
N ALA A 47 0.42 8.70 -20.24
CA ALA A 47 -0.98 8.76 -20.67
C ALA A 47 -1.92 9.45 -19.67
N ARG A 48 -1.40 10.00 -18.55
CA ARG A 48 -2.24 10.53 -17.47
C ARG A 48 -2.96 11.82 -17.88
N VAL A 49 -4.30 11.80 -17.85
CA VAL A 49 -5.13 12.99 -18.10
C VAL A 49 -5.28 13.81 -16.82
N PRO A 50 -5.04 15.15 -16.85
CA PRO A 50 -5.29 16.02 -15.71
C PRO A 50 -6.75 15.93 -15.24
N GLN A 51 -6.94 15.56 -13.98
CA GLN A 51 -8.25 15.49 -13.36
C GLN A 51 -8.65 16.86 -12.81
N LYS A 52 -9.91 17.25 -13.02
CA LYS A 52 -10.46 18.50 -12.47
C LYS A 52 -10.60 18.39 -10.96
N ALA A 53 -10.37 19.50 -10.24
CA ALA A 53 -10.53 19.56 -8.78
C ALA A 53 -11.95 19.22 -8.33
N TYR A 54 -12.94 19.54 -9.16
CA TYR A 54 -14.35 19.22 -8.93
C TYR A 54 -14.97 18.60 -10.18
N VAL A 55 -15.51 17.38 -10.02
CA VAL A 55 -16.10 16.57 -11.10
C VAL A 55 -17.27 17.28 -11.81
N TYR A 56 -17.98 18.14 -11.09
CA TYR A 56 -19.15 18.88 -11.58
C TYR A 56 -18.94 20.40 -11.63
N GLY A 57 -17.70 20.87 -11.46
CA GLY A 57 -17.39 22.29 -11.64
C GLY A 57 -17.64 22.68 -13.10
N THR A 58 -18.36 23.78 -13.33
CA THR A 58 -18.51 24.37 -14.67
C THR A 58 -17.13 24.82 -15.17
N ASN A 59 -16.75 24.35 -16.36
CA ASN A 59 -15.45 24.62 -16.96
C ASN A 59 -15.26 26.13 -17.18
N ASN A 60 -14.38 26.77 -16.42
CA ASN A 60 -13.76 28.04 -16.82
C ASN A 60 -12.29 27.80 -17.15
N ASP A 61 -12.03 26.89 -18.10
CA ASP A 61 -10.69 26.42 -18.47
C ASP A 61 -9.87 27.49 -19.25
N LEU A 62 -10.20 28.79 -19.12
CA LEU A 62 -9.59 29.92 -19.86
C LEU A 62 -8.91 30.99 -18.97
N ALA A 63 -8.89 30.86 -17.64
CA ALA A 63 -8.40 31.94 -16.77
C ALA A 63 -6.90 31.90 -16.40
N ASP A 64 -6.23 30.75 -16.49
CA ASP A 64 -4.87 30.58 -15.93
C ASP A 64 -3.83 30.15 -16.97
N LYS A 65 -3.68 30.93 -18.04
CA LYS A 65 -2.40 31.06 -18.75
C LYS A 65 -1.90 32.49 -18.60
N LYS A 66 -1.12 32.74 -17.54
CA LYS A 66 -0.15 33.84 -17.46
C LYS A 66 1.24 33.26 -17.24
#